data_AF-A0A346ASC6-F1
#
_entry.id   AF-A0A346ASC6-F1
#
_cell.length_a   1.000
_cell.length_b   1.000
_cell.length_c   1.000
_cell.angle_alpha   90.00
_cell.angle_beta   90.00
_cell.angle_gamma   90.00
#
_symmetry.space_group_name_H-M   'P 1'
#
loop_
_entity.id
_entity.type
_entity.pdbx_description
1 polymer ?
#
loop_
_entity_poly.entity_id
_entity_poly.type
_entity_poly.pdbx_seq_one_letter_code
_entity_poly.pdbx_strand_id
1 'polypeptide(L)'
;GRGHRVMTIAPRFDQYKDGWDTCVVVQLRVGNRIETVRYFHCYKRGVDRVFVDHPMFLEKVWGKTGSKIYGPMAGLDYKDNQLRFSLLCL
;
A
#
# COMPACT_ATOMS: atom_id res chain seq x y z
N GLY A 1 -2.56 21.25 16.38
CA GLY A 1 -2.44 21.14 14.92
C GLY A 1 -3.10 22.35 14.27
N ARG A 2 -2.88 22.59 12.97
CA ARG A 2 -3.45 23.75 12.24
C ARG A 2 -4.94 23.60 11.84
N GLY A 3 -5.64 22.58 12.34
CA GLY A 3 -7.07 22.35 12.04
C GLY A 3 -7.37 21.73 10.66
N HIS A 4 -6.36 21.47 9.83
CA HIS A 4 -6.55 20.80 8.53
C HIS A 4 -6.95 19.33 8.72
N ARG A 5 -7.85 18.85 7.87
CA ARG A 5 -8.08 17.41 7.68
C ARG A 5 -6.98 16.86 6.77
N VAL A 6 -6.17 15.95 7.30
CA VAL A 6 -4.99 15.43 6.61
C VAL A 6 -5.10 13.92 6.44
N MET A 7 -4.76 13.44 5.24
CA MET A 7 -4.69 12.02 4.92
C MET A 7 -3.35 11.70 4.27
N THR A 8 -2.83 10.51 4.54
CA THR A 8 -1.71 9.89 3.79
C THR A 8 -2.17 8.60 3.17
N ILE A 9 -1.75 8.34 1.93
CA ILE A 9 -2.01 7.08 1.22
C ILE A 9 -0.66 6.44 0.90
N ALA A 10 -0.51 5.15 1.22
CA ALA A 10 0.69 4.38 0.92
C ALA A 10 0.33 2.92 0.60
N PRO A 11 1.21 2.15 -0.05
CA PRO A 11 1.00 0.71 -0.17
C PRO A 11 1.03 0.01 1.20
N ARG A 12 0.30 -1.09 1.32
CA ARG A 12 0.35 -1.97 2.50
C ARG A 12 1.42 -3.03 2.32
N PHE A 13 2.62 -2.78 2.85
CA PHE A 13 3.75 -3.71 2.73
C PHE A 13 3.73 -4.84 3.75
N ASP A 14 3.16 -4.61 4.94
CA ASP A 14 3.01 -5.61 5.98
C ASP A 14 1.63 -5.48 6.65
N GLN A 15 1.22 -6.46 7.45
CA GLN A 15 -0.10 -6.45 8.08
C GLN A 15 -0.09 -5.60 9.37
N TYR A 16 -0.01 -4.27 9.22
CA TYR A 16 0.11 -3.35 10.34
C TYR A 16 -0.94 -3.59 11.45
N LYS A 17 -0.46 -3.78 12.68
CA LYS A 17 -1.29 -4.13 13.86
C LYS A 17 -2.43 -3.13 14.14
N ASP A 18 -2.20 -1.85 13.85
CA ASP A 18 -3.16 -0.77 14.07
C ASP A 18 -4.02 -0.43 12.84
N GLY A 19 -3.84 -1.14 11.72
CA GLY A 19 -4.65 -0.98 10.51
C GLY A 19 -5.84 -1.93 10.49
N TRP A 20 -7.05 -1.41 10.31
CA TRP A 20 -8.27 -2.21 10.12
C TRP A 20 -8.73 -2.20 8.67
N ASP A 21 -9.38 -3.28 8.22
CA ASP A 21 -9.99 -3.37 6.90
C ASP A 21 -11.22 -2.45 6.87
N THR A 22 -11.29 -1.57 5.87
CA THR A 22 -12.47 -0.70 5.67
C THR A 22 -13.63 -1.42 5.01
N CYS A 23 -13.42 -2.66 4.54
CA CYS A 23 -14.32 -3.45 3.70
C CYS A 23 -14.60 -2.82 2.31
N VAL A 24 -13.90 -1.74 1.96
CA VAL A 24 -13.97 -1.12 0.64
C VAL A 24 -13.11 -1.91 -0.34
N VAL A 25 -13.70 -2.29 -1.46
CA VAL A 25 -13.07 -3.04 -2.54
C VAL A 25 -13.24 -2.28 -3.85
N VAL A 26 -12.16 -2.09 -4.60
CA VAL A 26 -12.16 -1.39 -5.89
C VAL A 26 -11.46 -2.24 -6.95
N GLN A 27 -12.00 -2.23 -8.17
CA GLN A 27 -11.37 -2.84 -9.33
C GLN A 27 -10.69 -1.75 -10.17
N LEU A 28 -9.39 -1.89 -10.40
CA LEU A 28 -8.56 -0.93 -11.14
C LEU A 28 -7.98 -1.59 -12.38
N ARG A 29 -8.01 -0.90 -13.52
CA ARG A 29 -7.30 -1.35 -14.71
C ARG A 29 -5.84 -0.90 -14.62
N VAL A 30 -4.92 -1.85 -14.44
CA VAL A 30 -3.49 -1.58 -14.35
C VAL A 30 -2.76 -2.32 -15.47
N GLY A 31 -2.21 -1.56 -16.42
CA GLY A 31 -1.73 -2.09 -17.69
C GLY A 31 -2.86 -2.79 -18.46
N ASN A 32 -2.67 -4.08 -18.73
CA ASN A 32 -3.63 -4.91 -19.48
C ASN A 32 -4.50 -5.81 -18.59
N ARG A 33 -4.52 -5.57 -17.27
CA ARG A 33 -5.25 -6.39 -16.29
C ARG A 33 -6.20 -5.54 -15.46
N ILE A 34 -7.23 -6.18 -14.92
CA ILE A 34 -8.07 -5.62 -13.85
C ILE A 34 -7.57 -6.25 -12.56
N GLU A 35 -7.11 -5.42 -11.64
CA GLU A 35 -6.64 -5.81 -10.31
C GLU A 35 -7.68 -5.38 -9.27
N THR A 36 -7.86 -6.19 -8.22
CA THR A 36 -8.78 -5.87 -7.12
C THR A 36 -7.97 -5.42 -5.90
N VAL A 37 -8.22 -4.19 -5.43
CA VAL A 37 -7.55 -3.61 -4.26
C VAL A 37 -8.51 -3.43 -3.11
N ARG A 38 -7.98 -3.51 -1.89
CA ARG A 38 -8.72 -3.16 -0.66
C ARG A 38 -8.04 -1.99 0.03
N TYR A 39 -8.76 -1.33 0.92
CA TYR A 39 -8.21 -0.25 1.73
C TYR A 39 -8.22 -0.59 3.21
N PHE A 40 -7.06 -0.46 3.83
CA PHE A 40 -6.92 -0.50 5.28
C PHE A 40 -6.77 0.93 5.80
N HIS A 41 -7.25 1.17 7.02
CA HIS A 41 -7.20 2.50 7.62
C HIS A 41 -6.64 2.43 9.04
N CYS A 42 -5.93 3.48 9.43
CA CYS A 42 -5.50 3.75 10.80
C CYS A 42 -5.62 5.26 11.05
N TYR A 43 -6.28 5.63 12.14
CA TYR A 43 -6.32 7.01 12.59
C TYR A 43 -5.37 7.24 13.75
N LYS A 44 -4.37 8.11 13.57
CA LYS A 44 -3.32 8.29 14.57
C LYS A 44 -2.71 9.68 14.51
N ARG A 45 -2.69 10.35 15.68
CA ARG A 45 -2.20 11.74 15.86
C ARG A 45 -2.90 12.76 14.94
N GLY A 46 -4.20 12.61 14.72
CA GLY A 46 -4.98 13.57 13.92
C GLY A 46 -4.86 13.41 12.41
N VAL A 47 -4.34 12.28 11.92
CA VAL A 47 -4.13 12.00 10.49
C VAL A 47 -4.78 10.67 10.13
N ASP A 48 -5.53 10.67 9.04
CA ASP A 48 -6.04 9.47 8.39
C ASP A 48 -4.92 8.79 7.61
N ARG A 49 -4.52 7.58 7.99
CA ARG A 49 -3.54 6.79 7.24
C ARG A 49 -4.27 5.67 6.52
N VAL A 50 -4.31 5.76 5.20
CA VAL A 50 -4.93 4.77 4.34
C VAL A 50 -3.84 3.94 3.66
N PHE A 51 -4.01 2.63 3.64
CA PHE A 51 -3.08 1.69 3.02
C PHE A 51 -3.76 0.92 1.89
N VAL A 52 -3.17 0.94 0.70
CA VAL A 52 -3.63 0.16 -0.46
C VAL A 52 -3.13 -1.28 -0.31
N ASP A 53 -4.06 -2.21 -0.09
CA ASP A 53 -3.79 -3.63 0.10
C ASP A 53 -3.89 -4.37 -1.23
N HIS A 54 -2.77 -4.99 -1.63
CA HIS A 54 -2.66 -5.81 -2.83
C HIS A 54 -1.50 -6.81 -2.69
N PRO A 55 -1.59 -8.04 -3.24
CA PRO A 55 -0.51 -9.02 -3.20
C PRO A 55 0.84 -8.56 -3.79
N MET A 56 0.84 -7.54 -4.65
CA MET A 56 2.08 -6.95 -5.18
C MET A 56 2.83 -6.09 -4.15
N PHE A 57 2.18 -5.71 -3.06
CA PHE A 57 2.82 -4.97 -1.97
C PHE A 57 3.05 -5.84 -0.74
N LEU A 58 2.05 -6.65 -0.40
CA LEU A 58 1.99 -7.33 0.88
C LEU A 58 3.02 -8.46 0.97
N GLU A 59 3.82 -8.46 2.04
CA GLU A 59 4.65 -9.61 2.34
C GLU A 59 3.84 -10.86 2.59
N LYS A 60 4.32 -11.95 1.99
CA LYS A 60 3.82 -13.29 2.30
C LYS A 60 4.31 -13.77 3.67
N VAL A 61 5.42 -13.20 4.18
CA VAL A 61 5.99 -13.56 5.48
C VAL A 61 6.27 -12.29 6.29
N TRP A 62 5.67 -12.22 7.47
CA TRP A 62 5.77 -11.07 8.38
C TRP A 62 7.23 -10.64 8.61
N GLY A 63 7.50 -9.34 8.51
CA GLY A 63 8.81 -8.76 8.79
C GLY A 63 9.87 -8.99 7.71
N LYS A 64 9.54 -9.60 6.56
CA LYS A 64 10.51 -9.83 5.47
C LYS A 64 10.70 -8.64 4.52
N THR A 65 9.75 -7.71 4.37
CA THR A 65 10.02 -6.54 3.50
C THR A 65 11.18 -5.77 4.07
N GLY A 66 11.10 -5.42 5.37
CA GLY A 66 12.06 -4.51 5.98
C GLY A 66 12.35 -3.31 5.07
N SER A 67 13.61 -3.17 4.66
CA SER A 67 14.09 -2.12 3.75
C SER A 67 13.95 -2.44 2.25
N LYS A 68 13.44 -3.61 1.87
CA LYS A 68 13.38 -4.13 0.49
C LYS A 68 12.09 -3.75 -0.23
N ILE A 69 11.60 -2.54 0.01
CA ILE A 69 10.29 -2.10 -0.52
C ILE A 69 10.31 -1.97 -2.04
N TYR A 70 11.42 -1.49 -2.60
CA TYR A 70 11.57 -1.19 -4.03
C TYR A 70 12.37 -2.24 -4.80
N GLY A 71 13.01 -3.17 -4.08
CA GLY A 71 13.83 -4.18 -4.72
C GLY A 71 14.49 -5.11 -3.72
N PRO A 72 15.03 -6.25 -4.17
CA PRO A 72 15.62 -7.26 -3.30
C PRO A 72 16.87 -6.77 -2.55
N MET A 73 17.56 -5.74 -3.08
CA MET A 73 18.74 -5.11 -2.50
C MET A 73 18.90 -3.67 -3.01
N ALA A 74 19.78 -2.90 -2.36
CA ALA A 74 20.07 -1.54 -2.78
C ALA A 74 20.67 -1.50 -4.20
N GLY A 75 20.17 -0.58 -5.03
CA GLY A 75 20.61 -0.42 -6.42
C GLY A 75 20.00 -1.41 -7.42
N LEU A 76 19.14 -2.33 -6.99
CA LEU A 76 18.41 -3.25 -7.86
C LEU A 76 16.92 -3.22 -7.56
N ASP A 77 16.13 -2.75 -8.51
CA ASP A 77 14.67 -2.63 -8.40
C ASP A 77 13.91 -3.91 -8.76
N TYR A 78 12.69 -4.07 -8.24
CA TYR A 78 11.77 -5.10 -8.74
C TYR A 78 11.28 -4.75 -10.15
N LYS A 79 11.22 -5.77 -11.02
CA LYS A 79 10.80 -5.61 -12.43
C LYS A 79 9.37 -5.11 -12.58
N ASP A 80 8.51 -5.35 -11.59
CA ASP A 80 7.10 -4.96 -11.59
C ASP A 80 6.83 -3.63 -10.89
N ASN A 81 7.87 -2.87 -10.48
CA ASN A 81 7.69 -1.57 -9.81
C ASN A 81 6.81 -0.60 -10.61
N GLN A 82 6.93 -0.56 -11.93
CA GLN A 82 6.08 0.28 -12.77
C GLN A 82 4.59 -0.03 -12.57
N LEU A 83 4.24 -1.31 -12.49
CA LEU A 83 2.87 -1.78 -12.27
C LEU A 83 2.43 -1.50 -10.83
N ARG A 84 3.31 -1.76 -9.85
CA ARG A 84 3.08 -1.50 -8.42
C ARG A 84 2.74 -0.03 -8.18
N PHE A 85 3.51 0.90 -8.73
CA PHE A 85 3.24 2.32 -8.59
C PHE A 85 2.03 2.78 -9.41
N SER A 86 1.79 2.20 -10.58
CA SER A 86 0.54 2.46 -11.32
C SER A 86 -0.69 2.07 -10.50
N LEU A 87 -0.64 0.94 -9.79
CA LEU A 87 -1.73 0.48 -8.92
C LEU A 87 -1.94 1.36 -7.66
N LEU A 88 -0.90 2.08 -7.20
CA LEU A 88 -1.03 3.05 -6.11
C LEU A 88 -1.64 4.38 -6.57
N CYS A 89 -1.40 4.79 -7.82
CA CYS A 89 -1.70 6.12 -8.33
C CYS A 89 -3.05 6.23 -9.07
N LEU A 90 -3.70 5.11 -9.38
CA LEU A 90 -4.99 5.03 -10.07
C LEU A 90 -6.15 4.94 -9.06
#